data_AF-A0A1E3W8T7-F1
#
_entry.id   AF-A0A1E3W8T7-F1
#
_cell.length_a   1.000
_cell.length_b   1.000
_cell.length_c   1.000
_cell.angle_alpha   90.00
_cell.angle_beta   90.00
_cell.angle_gamma   90.00
#
_symmetry.space_group_name_H-M   'P 1'
#
loop_
_entity.id
_entity.type
_entity.pdbx_description
1 polymer ?
#
loop_
_entity_poly.entity_id
_entity_poly.type
_entity_poly.pdbx_seq_one_letter_code
_entity_poly.pdbx_strand_id
1 'polypeptide(L)'
;MTEFYRPVFTALDEYLGALGQGSCRFDFELIYLNSSSAKAVMMLMDKLEAAAAGGATVDIYWLYDKEDDTMQELGEEFGEDLEAAKFHLEKMAG
;
A
#
# COMPACT_ATOMS: atom_id res chain seq x y z
N MET A 1 2.27 15.90 10.11
CA MET A 1 2.59 14.70 9.31
C MET A 1 4.01 14.31 9.65
N THR A 2 4.27 13.05 9.94
CA THR A 2 5.56 12.53 10.40
C THR A 2 6.63 12.76 9.33
N GLU A 3 7.59 13.66 9.59
CA GLU A 3 8.75 13.93 8.72
C GLU A 3 9.48 12.65 8.30
N PHE A 4 9.38 11.61 9.12
CA PHE A 4 9.87 10.27 8.87
C PHE A 4 9.42 9.67 7.53
N TYR A 5 8.13 9.78 7.15
CA TYR A 5 7.63 9.18 5.90
C TYR A 5 7.79 10.09 4.69
N ARG A 6 8.20 11.35 4.88
CA ARG A 6 8.32 12.32 3.80
C ARG A 6 9.21 11.82 2.64
N PRO A 7 10.39 11.21 2.88
CA PRO A 7 11.22 10.71 1.78
C PRO A 7 10.53 9.62 0.96
N VAL A 8 9.80 8.72 1.63
CA VAL A 8 9.04 7.64 0.97
C VAL A 8 7.92 8.22 0.12
N PHE A 9 7.15 9.17 0.65
CA PHE A 9 6.08 9.81 -0.10
C PHE A 9 6.61 10.56 -1.33
N THR A 10 7.69 11.31 -1.19
CA THR A 10 8.30 12.03 -2.32
C THR A 10 8.78 11.07 -3.40
N ALA A 11 9.47 9.99 -3.02
CA ALA A 11 9.94 8.99 -3.97
C ALA A 11 8.76 8.29 -4.69
N LEU A 12 7.69 7.97 -3.96
CA LEU A 12 6.50 7.37 -4.56
C LEU A 12 5.79 8.32 -5.52
N ASP A 13 5.63 9.60 -5.15
CA ASP A 13 5.01 10.61 -6.02
C ASP A 13 5.79 10.81 -7.31
N GLU A 14 7.13 10.87 -7.24
CA GLU A 14 8.00 10.97 -8.41
C GLU A 14 7.89 9.72 -9.29
N TYR A 15 7.91 8.53 -8.69
CA TYR A 15 7.76 7.25 -9.41
C TYR A 15 6.42 7.16 -10.13
N LEU A 16 5.31 7.39 -9.42
CA LEU A 16 3.95 7.30 -9.97
C LEU A 16 3.71 8.38 -11.03
N GLY A 17 4.25 9.60 -10.83
CA GLY A 17 4.15 10.67 -11.82
C GLY A 17 4.88 10.36 -13.14
N ALA A 18 5.96 9.58 -13.10
CA ALA A 18 6.69 9.12 -14.28
C ALA A 18 6.10 7.83 -14.89
N LEU A 19 5.25 7.11 -14.15
CA LEU A 19 4.74 5.79 -14.53
C LEU A 19 3.81 5.83 -15.76
N GLY A 20 2.99 6.88 -15.90
CA GLY A 20 1.99 6.98 -16.96
C GLY A 20 1.00 5.80 -16.92
N GLN A 21 0.84 5.10 -18.04
CA GLN A 21 0.02 3.87 -18.12
C GLN A 21 0.84 2.58 -17.87
N GLY A 22 2.01 2.70 -17.22
CA GLY A 22 2.85 1.58 -16.84
C GLY A 22 2.26 0.74 -15.70
N SER A 23 3.03 -0.25 -15.24
CA SER A 23 2.65 -1.12 -14.14
C SER A 23 3.46 -0.84 -12.87
N CYS A 24 2.79 -0.88 -11.72
CA CYS A 24 3.40 -0.77 -10.39
C CYS A 24 2.94 -1.96 -9.55
N ARG A 25 3.92 -2.69 -9.02
CA ARG A 25 3.70 -3.61 -7.91
C ARG A 25 4.20 -2.94 -6.63
N PHE A 26 3.38 -2.90 -5.59
CA PHE A 26 3.76 -2.36 -4.28
C PHE A 26 3.49 -3.38 -3.18
N ASP A 27 4.53 -3.76 -2.44
CA ASP A 27 4.44 -4.79 -1.40
C ASP A 27 4.52 -4.13 -0.01
N PHE A 28 3.50 -4.34 0.80
CA PHE A 28 3.47 -4.01 2.23
C PHE A 28 3.86 -5.26 3.01
N GLU A 29 5.08 -5.27 3.55
CA GLU A 29 5.58 -6.29 4.47
C GLU A 29 5.90 -5.60 5.81
N LEU A 30 4.92 -5.61 6.72
CA LEU A 30 4.98 -4.87 7.97
C LEU A 30 5.01 -5.83 9.16
N ILE A 31 5.96 -5.63 10.07
CA ILE A 31 6.06 -6.44 11.32
C ILE A 31 5.28 -5.82 12.49
N TYR A 32 4.87 -4.55 12.36
CA TYR A 32 4.14 -3.83 13.40
C TYR A 32 3.50 -2.57 12.83
N LEU A 33 2.22 -2.35 13.18
CA LEU A 33 1.48 -1.14 12.85
C LEU A 33 0.90 -0.54 14.14
N ASN A 34 1.04 0.77 14.30
CA ASN A 34 0.30 1.53 15.32
C ASN A 34 -0.57 2.60 14.65
N SER A 35 -1.41 3.28 15.43
CA SER A 35 -2.32 4.30 14.91
C SER A 35 -1.63 5.44 14.14
N SER A 36 -0.38 5.79 14.49
CA SER A 36 0.37 6.81 13.74
C SER A 36 0.87 6.30 12.39
N SER A 37 1.21 5.01 12.31
CA SER A 37 1.72 4.36 11.10
C SER A 37 0.56 4.03 10.15
N ALA A 38 -0.61 3.67 10.69
CA ALA A 38 -1.84 3.45 9.93
C ALA A 38 -2.18 4.64 9.04
N LYS A 39 -2.03 5.87 9.55
CA LYS A 39 -2.24 7.08 8.74
C LYS A 39 -1.27 7.19 7.56
N ALA A 40 -0.01 6.78 7.74
CA ALA A 40 0.95 6.79 6.65
C ALA A 40 0.61 5.73 5.59
N VAL A 41 0.19 4.54 6.02
CA VAL A 41 -0.27 3.46 5.13
C VAL A 41 -1.50 3.91 4.33
N MET A 42 -2.52 4.48 4.97
CA MET A 42 -3.69 5.04 4.27
C MET A 42 -3.28 6.03 3.18
N MET A 43 -2.37 6.95 3.49
CA MET A 43 -1.88 7.91 2.50
C MET A 43 -1.07 7.28 1.36
N LEU A 44 -0.38 6.16 1.59
CA LEU A 44 0.29 5.40 0.53
C LEU A 44 -0.74 4.71 -0.36
N MET A 45 -1.76 4.07 0.24
CA MET A 45 -2.89 3.47 -0.48
C MET A 45 -3.60 4.51 -1.35
N ASP A 46 -3.93 5.69 -0.81
CA ASP A 46 -4.58 6.79 -1.56
C ASP A 46 -3.78 7.19 -2.81
N LYS A 47 -2.45 7.22 -2.71
CA LYS A 47 -1.57 7.59 -3.84
C LYS A 47 -1.54 6.50 -4.91
N LEU A 48 -1.45 5.25 -4.49
CA LEU A 48 -1.46 4.08 -5.38
C LEU A 48 -2.81 3.97 -6.10
N GLU A 49 -3.91 4.16 -5.38
CA GLU A 49 -5.27 4.19 -5.91
C GLU A 49 -5.45 5.32 -6.93
N ALA A 50 -5.00 6.54 -6.61
CA ALA A 50 -5.08 7.67 -7.53
C ALA A 50 -4.29 7.42 -8.82
N ALA A 51 -3.13 6.75 -8.75
CA ALA A 51 -2.36 6.37 -9.94
C ALA A 51 -3.11 5.31 -10.77
N ALA A 52 -3.73 4.32 -10.12
CA ALA A 52 -4.56 3.32 -10.79
C ALA A 52 -5.77 3.94 -11.49
N ALA A 53 -6.49 4.84 -10.80
CA ALA A 53 -7.60 5.61 -11.36
C ALA A 53 -7.15 6.51 -12.54
N GLY A 54 -5.88 6.93 -12.54
CA GLY A 54 -5.23 7.65 -13.64
C GLY A 54 -4.85 6.78 -14.85
N GLY A 55 -5.04 5.47 -14.79
CA GLY A 55 -4.81 4.52 -15.88
C GLY A 55 -3.52 3.69 -15.77
N ALA A 56 -2.77 3.81 -14.67
CA ALA A 56 -1.70 2.87 -14.37
C ALA A 56 -2.27 1.50 -13.96
N THR A 57 -1.54 0.42 -14.22
CA THR A 57 -1.86 -0.89 -13.63
C THR A 57 -1.17 -0.97 -12.27
N VAL A 58 -1.92 -0.93 -11.18
CA VAL A 58 -1.34 -0.99 -9.82
C VAL A 58 -1.83 -2.24 -9.11
N ASP A 59 -0.88 -3.08 -8.70
CA ASP A 59 -1.10 -4.26 -7.88
C ASP A 59 -0.48 -4.03 -6.49
N ILE A 60 -1.31 -4.03 -5.45
CA ILE A 60 -0.92 -3.85 -4.06
C ILE A 60 -0.95 -5.21 -3.37
N TYR A 61 0.18 -5.61 -2.80
CA TYR A 61 0.31 -6.84 -2.05
C TYR A 61 0.46 -6.53 -0.56
N TRP A 62 -0.48 -6.99 0.24
CA TRP A 62 -0.37 -6.97 1.70
C TRP A 62 0.10 -8.34 2.20
N LEU A 63 1.34 -8.39 2.64
CA LEU A 63 2.03 -9.58 3.09
C LEU A 63 2.02 -9.64 4.62
N TYR A 64 1.43 -10.69 5.18
CA TYR A 64 1.31 -10.88 6.63
C TYR A 64 1.86 -12.23 7.08
N ASP A 65 2.29 -12.31 8.35
CA ASP A 65 2.67 -13.58 8.97
C ASP A 65 1.41 -14.40 9.28
N LYS A 66 1.45 -15.70 9.02
CA LYS A 66 0.31 -16.61 9.29
C LYS A 66 -0.13 -16.63 10.76
N GLU A 67 0.74 -16.21 11.68
CA GLU A 67 0.49 -16.17 13.12
C GLU A 67 0.04 -14.77 13.60
N ASP A 68 -0.02 -13.79 12.69
CA ASP A 68 -0.44 -12.41 12.97
C ASP A 68 -1.83 -12.12 12.38
N ASP A 69 -2.86 -12.58 13.09
CA ASP A 69 -4.27 -12.35 12.75
C ASP A 69 -4.60 -10.85 12.69
N THR A 70 -3.96 -10.01 13.50
CA THR A 70 -4.19 -8.56 13.51
C THR A 70 -3.68 -7.90 12.21
N MET A 71 -2.51 -8.30 11.72
CA MET A 71 -2.00 -7.79 10.46
C MET A 71 -2.84 -8.27 9.26
N GLN A 72 -3.41 -9.48 9.35
CA GLN A 72 -4.37 -9.95 8.37
C GLN A 72 -5.63 -9.07 8.33
N GLU A 73 -6.28 -8.88 9.48
CA GLU A 73 -7.50 -8.07 9.60
C GLU A 73 -7.30 -6.65 9.10
N LEU A 74 -6.17 -6.01 9.45
CA LEU A 74 -5.83 -4.66 8.95
C LEU A 74 -5.66 -4.63 7.43
N GLY A 75 -5.07 -5.67 6.84
CA GLY A 75 -4.94 -5.79 5.39
C GLY A 75 -6.29 -5.91 4.70
N GLU A 76 -7.21 -6.69 5.27
CA GLU A 76 -8.59 -6.80 4.81
C GLU A 76 -9.28 -5.43 4.85
N GLU A 77 -9.21 -4.72 5.98
CA GLU A 77 -9.80 -3.38 6.14
C GLU A 77 -9.25 -2.36 5.12
N PHE A 78 -7.93 -2.30 4.90
CA PHE A 78 -7.36 -1.37 3.92
C PHE A 78 -7.72 -1.71 2.48
N GLY A 79 -7.89 -3.01 2.17
CA GLY A 79 -8.23 -3.48 0.84
C GLY A 79 -9.67 -3.16 0.42
N GLU A 80 -10.60 -3.07 1.38
CA GLU A 80 -12.03 -2.81 1.12
C GLU A 80 -12.30 -1.44 0.47
N ASP A 81 -11.44 -0.45 0.72
CA ASP A 81 -11.60 0.93 0.23
C ASP A 81 -11.05 1.15 -1.20
N LEU A 82 -10.41 0.15 -1.81
CA LEU A 82 -9.78 0.28 -3.13
C LEU A 82 -10.74 -0.10 -4.26
N GLU A 83 -10.84 0.74 -5.29
CA GLU A 83 -11.72 0.52 -6.44
C GLU A 83 -10.92 0.26 -7.74
N ALA A 84 -9.85 1.01 -7.97
CA ALA A 84 -9.06 0.99 -9.19
C ALA A 84 -7.78 0.15 -9.07
N ALA A 85 -7.08 0.24 -7.94
CA ALA A 85 -5.92 -0.59 -7.68
C ALA A 85 -6.36 -2.02 -7.36
N LYS A 86 -5.60 -3.01 -7.81
CA LYS A 86 -5.85 -4.40 -7.48
C LYS A 86 -5.17 -4.76 -6.18
N PHE A 87 -5.94 -5.17 -5.18
CA PHE A 87 -5.43 -5.58 -3.88
C PHE A 87 -5.29 -7.09 -3.76
N HIS A 88 -4.19 -7.54 -3.16
CA HIS A 88 -3.88 -8.95 -2.88
C HIS A 88 -3.50 -9.09 -1.41
N LEU A 89 -4.21 -9.95 -0.68
CA LEU A 89 -3.90 -10.29 0.70
C LEU A 89 -3.21 -11.66 0.73
N GLU A 90 -1.93 -11.70 1.07
CA GLU A 90 -1.10 -12.91 0.94
C GLU A 90 -0.33 -13.22 2.23
N LYS A 91 -0.21 -14.51 2.54
CA LYS A 91 0.63 -14.99 3.65
C LYS A 91 2.09 -15.00 3.20
N MET A 92 2.99 -14.51 4.05
CA MET A 92 4.43 -14.65 3.81
C MET A 92 4.80 -16.14 3.74
N ALA A 93 5.62 -16.50 2.75
CA ALA A 93 6.23 -17.82 2.69
C ALA A 93 7.31 -17.91 3.79
N GLY A 94 7.11 -18.85 4.72
CA GLY A 94 8.07 -19.14 5.79
C GLY A 94 9.31 -19.90 5.35
#